data_AF-A0A436SG46-F1
#
_entry.id   AF-A0A436SG46-F1
#
_cell.length_a   1.000
_cell.length_b   1.000
_cell.length_c   1.000
_cell.angle_alpha   90.00
_cell.angle_beta   90.00
_cell.angle_gamma   90.00
#
_symmetry.space_group_name_H-M   'P 1'
#
loop_
_entity.id
_entity.type
_entity.pdbx_description
1 polymer ?
#
loop_
_entity_poly.entity_id
_entity_poly.type
_entity_poly.pdbx_seq_one_letter_code
_entity_poly.pdbx_strand_id
1 'polypeptide(L)' 'MGGFEAICARHKVSLPAAALQFPLGHPLVSSVIPGARSADELKQNLAYLREDIPSSLWTDLRDSGLIAQGAPLP' A
#
# COMPACT_ATOMS: atom_id res chain seq x y z
N MET A 1 16.01 13.48 1.64
CA MET A 1 14.94 13.11 0.69
C MET A 1 14.25 11.87 1.24
N GLY A 2 13.14 12.03 1.95
CA GLY A 2 12.35 10.94 2.53
C GLY A 2 10.92 11.06 2.00
N GLY A 3 10.46 10.05 1.29
CA GLY A 3 9.16 10.04 0.62
C GLY A 3 8.61 8.62 0.54
N PHE A 4 7.37 8.47 0.08
CA PHE A 4 6.66 7.19 0.06
C PHE A 4 7.47 6.05 -0.58
N GLU A 5 8.10 6.33 -1.73
CA GLU A 5 8.96 5.38 -2.44
C GLU A 5 10.18 4.94 -1.63
N ALA A 6 10.85 5.87 -0.93
CA ALA A 6 12.03 5.55 -0.14
C ALA A 6 11.69 4.65 1.06
N ILE A 7 10.52 4.83 1.67
CA ILE A 7 10.05 3.97 2.76
C ILE A 7 9.68 2.59 2.24
N CYS A 8 8.95 2.50 1.13
CA CYS A 8 8.65 1.22 0.48
C CYS A 8 9.94 0.45 0.13
N ALA A 9 10.92 1.13 -0.46
CA ALA A 9 12.22 0.54 -0.81
C ALA A 9 12.98 0.00 0.41
N ARG A 10 12.96 0.71 1.56
CA ARG A 10 13.60 0.25 2.81
C ARG A 10 12.98 -1.05 3.32
N HIS A 11 11.66 -1.19 3.19
CA HIS A 11 10.92 -2.39 3.59
C HIS A 11 10.88 -3.47 2.49
N LYS A 12 11.50 -3.23 1.33
CA LYS A 12 11.47 -4.11 0.15
C LYS A 12 10.04 -4.43 -0.32
N VAL A 13 9.16 -3.44 -0.21
CA VAL A 13 7.76 -3.52 -0.63
C VAL A 13 7.56 -2.73 -1.92
N SER A 14 6.75 -3.26 -2.83
CA SER A 14 6.31 -2.55 -4.02
C SER A 14 5.45 -1.35 -3.61
N LEU A 15 5.83 -0.14 -4.03
CA LEU A 15 4.99 1.06 -3.86
C LEU A 15 3.53 0.84 -4.32
N PRO A 16 3.25 0.25 -5.50
CA PRO A 16 1.87 -0.02 -5.91
C PRO A 16 1.15 -1.02 -5.00
N ALA A 17 1.84 -1.97 -4.36
CA ALA A 17 1.23 -2.86 -3.38
C ALA A 17 0.81 -2.09 -2.12
N ALA A 18 1.68 -1.24 -1.58
CA ALA A 18 1.34 -0.38 -0.45
C ALA A 18 0.18 0.57 -0.77
N ALA A 19 0.18 1.18 -1.95
CA ALA A 19 -0.91 2.05 -2.39
C ALA A 19 -2.24 1.30 -2.56
N LEU A 20 -2.20 0.07 -3.07
CA LEU A 20 -3.39 -0.75 -3.31
C LEU A 20 -3.99 -1.29 -2.01
N GLN A 21 -3.14 -1.68 -1.06
CA GLN A 21 -3.58 -2.31 0.19
C GLN A 21 -3.94 -1.29 1.29
N PHE A 22 -3.34 -0.09 1.30
CA PHE A 22 -3.59 0.89 2.36
C PHE A 22 -5.08 1.21 2.61
N PRO A 23 -5.92 1.50 1.60
CA PRO A 23 -7.32 1.83 1.83
C PRO A 23 -8.11 0.67 2.46
N LEU A 24 -7.70 -0.57 2.25
CA LEU A 24 -8.37 -1.76 2.79
C LEU A 24 -8.21 -1.88 4.32
N GLY A 25 -7.30 -1.12 4.93
CA GLY A 25 -7.17 -1.04 6.39
C GLY A 25 -8.31 -0.26 7.08
N HIS A 26 -9.12 0.50 6.34
CA HIS A 26 -10.22 1.26 6.92
C HIS A 26 -11.52 0.44 6.96
N PRO A 27 -12.23 0.33 8.10
CA PRO A 27 -13.44 -0.49 8.24
C PRO A 27 -14.65 -0.06 7.37
N LEU A 28 -14.55 1.06 6.67
CA LEU A 28 -15.61 1.58 5.79
C LEU A 28 -15.31 1.31 4.31
N VAL A 29 -14.11 0.78 4.01
CA VAL A 29 -13.71 0.45 2.65
C VAL A 29 -14.01 -1.03 2.42
N SER A 30 -15.03 -1.30 1.61
CA SER A 30 -15.43 -2.67 1.24
C SER A 30 -14.52 -3.27 0.17
N SER A 31 -14.02 -2.43 -0.76
CA SER A 31 -13.20 -2.89 -1.89
C SER A 31 -12.37 -1.75 -2.48
N VAL A 32 -11.22 -2.10 -3.07
CA VAL A 32 -10.43 -1.22 -3.94
C VAL A 32 -10.47 -1.80 -5.36
N ILE A 33 -10.81 -0.96 -6.36
CA ILE A 33 -10.97 -1.39 -7.76
C ILE A 33 -9.81 -0.80 -8.58
N PRO A 34 -8.70 -1.54 -8.77
CA PRO A 34 -7.61 -1.07 -9.61
C PRO A 34 -7.97 -1.19 -11.10
N GLY A 35 -7.51 -0.23 -11.90
CA GLY A 35 -7.62 -0.30 -13.36
C GLY A 35 -6.69 -1.38 -13.94
N ALA A 36 -7.13 -2.04 -15.00
CA ALA A 36 -6.31 -2.94 -15.80
C ALA A 36 -6.74 -2.86 -17.28
N ARG A 37 -5.79 -2.61 -18.18
CA ARG A 37 -5.99 -2.54 -19.64
C ARG A 37 -5.68 -3.85 -20.34
N SER A 38 -5.06 -4.79 -19.64
CA SER A 38 -4.68 -6.10 -20.16
C SER A 38 -4.79 -7.18 -19.09
N ALA A 39 -4.76 -8.45 -19.51
CA ALA A 39 -4.75 -9.57 -18.60
C ALA A 39 -3.48 -9.60 -17.73
N ASP A 40 -2.36 -9.09 -18.22
CA ASP A 40 -1.11 -9.06 -17.46
C ASP A 40 -1.12 -7.94 -16.40
N GLU A 41 -1.70 -6.78 -16.69
CA GLU A 41 -1.96 -5.75 -15.67
C GLU A 41 -2.90 -6.28 -14.58
N LEU A 42 -3.94 -7.05 -14.94
CA LEU A 42 -4.82 -7.71 -13.97
C LEU A 42 -4.03 -8.67 -13.06
N LYS A 43 -3.19 -9.54 -13.64
CA LYS A 43 -2.35 -10.47 -12.86
C LYS A 43 -1.39 -9.72 -11.94
N GLN A 44 -0.82 -8.61 -12.41
CA GLN A 44 0.08 -7.77 -11.63
C GLN A 44 -0.64 -7.10 -10.47
N ASN A 45 -1.84 -6.55 -10.68
CA ASN A 45 -2.67 -6.01 -9.60
C ASN A 45 -3.00 -7.08 -8.55
N LEU A 46 -3.30 -8.31 -8.98
CA LEU A 46 -3.54 -9.43 -8.08
C LEU A 46 -2.27 -9.84 -7.31
N ALA A 47 -1.09 -9.73 -7.92
CA ALA A 47 0.18 -9.97 -7.23
C ALA A 47 0.42 -8.90 -6.16
N TYR A 48 0.24 -7.62 -6.49
CA TYR A 48 0.36 -6.52 -5.55
C TYR A 48 -0.63 -6.61 -4.38
N LEU A 49 -1.87 -7.04 -4.65
CA LEU A 49 -2.87 -7.22 -3.59
C LEU A 49 -2.51 -8.34 -2.60
N ARG A 50 -1.65 -9.28 -3.02
CA ARG A 50 -1.23 -10.45 -2.23
C ARG A 50 0.19 -10.33 -1.66
N GLU A 51 0.88 -9.23 -1.94
CA GLU A 51 2.22 -8.99 -1.41
C GLU A 51 2.14 -8.81 0.11
N ASP A 52 2.95 -9.55 0.86
CA ASP A 52 3.00 -9.40 2.31
C ASP A 52 3.67 -8.07 2.68
N ILE A 53 2.90 -7.16 3.31
CA ILE A 53 3.40 -5.87 3.74
C ILE A 53 3.65 -5.90 5.26
N PRO A 54 4.90 -5.70 5.72
CA PRO A 54 5.19 -5.67 7.14
C PRO A 54 4.52 -4.45 7.78
N SER A 55 3.93 -4.63 8.97
CA SER A 55 3.27 -3.55 9.70
C SER A 55 4.18 -2.35 10.01
N SER A 56 5.49 -2.57 10.07
CA SER A 56 6.50 -1.51 10.21
C SER A 56 6.49 -0.50 9.05
N LEU A 57 6.10 -0.90 7.83
CA LEU A 57 5.97 0.04 6.72
C LEU A 57 4.90 1.08 7.01
N TRP A 58 3.75 0.66 7.54
CA TRP A 58 2.62 1.54 7.84
C TRP A 58 2.94 2.51 8.98
N THR A 59 3.58 2.01 10.04
CA THR A 59 4.05 2.84 11.16
C THR A 59 5.05 3.88 10.67
N ASP A 60 6.05 3.48 9.87
CA ASP A 60 7.03 4.42 9.31
C ASP A 60 6.41 5.50 8.42
N LEU A 61 5.41 5.12 7.59
CA LEU A 61 4.68 6.08 6.76
C LEU A 61 3.88 7.09 7.61
N ARG A 62 3.26 6.64 8.69
CA ARG A 62 2.56 7.50 9.63
C ARG A 62 3.53 8.44 10.36
N ASP A 63 4.62 7.89 10.91
CA ASP A 63 5.62 8.65 11.67
C ASP A 63 6.34 9.68 10.80
N SER A 64 6.50 9.39 9.50
CA SER A 64 7.03 10.35 8.52
C SER A 64 6.02 11.41 8.05
N GLY A 65 4.77 11.37 8.52
CA GLY A 65 3.71 12.30 8.16
C GLY A 65 3.10 12.09 6.77
N LEU A 66 3.43 10.97 6.11
CA LEU A 66 2.89 10.61 4.79
C LEU A 66 1.50 9.96 4.88
N ILE A 67 1.15 9.42 6.05
CA ILE A 67 -0.20 8.97 6.41
C ILE A 67 -0.68 9.78 7.62
N ALA A 68 -1.97 10.13 7.63
CA ALA A 68 -2.55 10.84 8.76
C ALA A 68 -2.45 10.01 10.06
N GLN A 69 -2.13 10.66 11.18
CA GLN A 69 -1.92 10.00 12.49
C GLN A 69 -3.13 9.17 12.95
N GLY A 70 -4.35 9.59 12.62
CA GLY A 70 -5.59 8.89 12.96
C GLY A 70 -6.07 7.87 11.91
N ALA A 71 -5.35 7.68 10.80
CA ALA A 71 -5.77 6.73 9.78
C ALA A 71 -5.61 5.29 10.30
N PRO A 72 -6.66 4.44 10.20
CA PRO A 72 -6.53 3.00 10.41
C PRO A 72 -5.44 2.42 9.49
N LEU A 73 -4.63 1.50 10.01
CA LEU A 73 -3.61 0.80 9.22
C LEU A 73 -4.09 -0.64 8.97
N PRO A 74 -3.77 -1.20 7.79
CA PRO A 74 -3.86 -2.65 7.57
C PRO A 74 -3.01 -3.42 8.58
#